data_AF-A0A0F8V6M1-F1
#
_entry.id   AF-A0A0F8V6M1-F1
#
_cell.length_a   1.000
_cell.length_b   1.000
_cell.length_c   1.000
_cell.angle_alpha   90.00
_cell.angle_beta   90.00
_cell.angle_gamma   90.00
#
_symmetry.space_group_name_H-M   'P 1'
#
loop_
_entity.id
_entity.type
_entity.pdbx_description
1 polymer ?
#
loop_
_entity_poly.entity_id
_entity_poly.type
_entity_poly.pdbx_seq_one_letter_code
_entity_poly.pdbx_strand_id
1 'polypeptide(L)'
;ITFGLASDDFIDDDSDGIDDDFEESNKRDIELSIGADEIQIESHQRNGENKDEIQLKIQYNLEGISIKVSYESEFETESIETEFELEFEVEFQKLIEFIDIDGNGMYDKDSNDQFIQEVLLNSFQPVNYTTQALSLDTTLHYLIINTTDGIFTAHIYFVEEFAYVGETLLTPSQAKIDIEISNFIYSDPSSQLALYVKLNSESEYEHEIDHETDDEEDGYATDEDGIHTESKGVSGIFTWKENASVDGVVRDVLVSSLDVDDINETEQKLLFNYPRGSHIYHDPKVGIVVGPGATSILPIVFTGTIISMIGIAVVVVAVIIIKKRRIA
;
A
#
# COMPACT_ATOMS: atom_id res chain seq x y z
N ILE A 1 9.35 38.90 -34.12
CA ILE A 1 10.12 38.40 -32.96
C ILE A 1 9.23 37.37 -32.31
N THR A 2 9.43 36.11 -32.68
CA THR A 2 8.73 34.96 -32.11
C THR A 2 9.48 34.63 -30.83
N PHE A 3 8.85 34.81 -29.68
CA PHE A 3 9.41 34.30 -28.42
C PHE A 3 9.26 32.78 -28.48
N GLY A 4 10.36 32.08 -28.77
CA GLY A 4 10.49 30.69 -28.38
C GLY A 4 10.59 30.67 -26.87
N LEU A 5 9.57 30.13 -26.21
CA LEU A 5 9.73 29.64 -24.85
C LEU A 5 10.77 28.52 -24.96
N ALA A 6 11.94 28.73 -24.36
CA ALA A 6 12.80 27.63 -24.04
C ALA A 6 11.98 26.75 -23.08
N SER A 7 11.71 25.52 -23.49
CA SER A 7 11.52 24.47 -22.50
C SER A 7 12.82 24.43 -21.72
N ASP A 8 12.77 24.70 -20.41
CA ASP A 8 13.80 24.15 -19.54
C ASP A 8 13.74 22.64 -19.79
N ASP A 9 14.84 22.10 -20.32
CA ASP A 9 15.02 20.66 -20.43
C ASP A 9 15.18 20.17 -18.99
N PHE A 10 14.07 19.78 -18.36
CA PHE A 10 14.08 18.97 -17.15
C PHE A 10 14.94 17.74 -17.45
N ILE A 11 15.96 17.52 -16.64
CA ILE A 11 16.69 16.25 -16.62
C ILE A 11 15.85 15.36 -15.71
N ASP A 12 15.50 14.21 -16.27
CA ASP A 12 14.66 13.18 -15.67
C ASP A 12 15.38 11.87 -16.06
N ASP A 13 16.24 11.41 -15.17
CA ASP A 13 17.22 10.36 -15.42
C ASP A 13 16.55 8.97 -15.58
N ASP A 14 15.40 8.76 -14.93
CA ASP A 14 14.67 7.49 -14.92
C ASP A 14 13.37 7.51 -15.77
N SER A 15 13.00 8.69 -16.28
CA SER A 15 11.84 8.95 -17.14
C SER A 15 10.49 8.71 -16.46
N ASP A 16 10.39 8.92 -15.15
CA ASP A 16 9.14 8.85 -14.39
C ASP A 16 8.33 10.18 -14.42
N GLY A 17 8.90 11.24 -15.01
CA GLY A 17 8.25 12.54 -15.14
C GLY A 17 8.35 13.42 -13.90
N ILE A 18 9.13 13.04 -12.90
CA ILE A 18 9.52 13.84 -11.75
C ILE A 18 10.86 14.53 -12.04
N ASP A 19 11.08 15.70 -11.43
CA ASP A 19 12.32 16.47 -11.61
C ASP A 19 13.44 15.89 -10.73
N ASP A 20 14.61 15.59 -11.31
CA ASP A 20 15.75 14.99 -10.59
C ASP A 20 16.18 15.78 -9.33
N ASP A 21 16.11 17.13 -9.33
CA ASP A 21 16.47 17.93 -8.16
C ASP A 21 15.42 17.75 -7.05
N PHE A 22 14.15 17.58 -7.42
CA PHE A 22 13.07 17.26 -6.50
C PHE A 22 13.21 15.83 -5.95
N GLU A 23 13.52 14.85 -6.79
CA GLU A 23 13.78 13.48 -6.36
C GLU A 23 14.95 13.41 -5.39
N GLU A 24 16.08 14.04 -5.71
CA GLU A 24 17.27 14.05 -4.86
C GLU A 24 16.97 14.64 -3.47
N SER A 25 16.05 15.61 -3.38
CA SER A 25 15.63 16.19 -2.10
C SER A 25 14.74 15.28 -1.25
N ASN A 26 14.03 14.34 -1.88
CA ASN A 26 13.13 13.39 -1.23
C ASN A 26 13.70 11.97 -1.12
N LYS A 27 14.87 11.73 -1.72
CA LYS A 27 15.54 10.43 -1.74
C LYS A 27 15.85 9.94 -0.33
N ARG A 28 15.71 8.63 -0.12
CA ARG A 28 15.84 8.00 1.20
C ARG A 28 16.83 6.83 1.16
N ASP A 29 17.52 6.64 2.27
CA ASP A 29 18.35 5.45 2.51
C ASP A 29 17.51 4.42 3.25
N ILE A 30 17.49 3.18 2.74
CA ILE A 30 16.69 2.09 3.30
C ILE A 30 17.58 1.06 4.02
N GLU A 31 17.26 0.80 5.28
CA GLU A 31 17.76 -0.34 6.05
C GLU A 31 16.66 -1.40 6.22
N LEU A 32 17.00 -2.67 6.00
CA LEU A 32 16.04 -3.78 6.01
C LEU A 32 16.52 -4.94 6.89
N SER A 33 15.66 -5.36 7.80
CA SER A 33 15.84 -6.55 8.64
C SER A 33 14.68 -7.51 8.45
N ILE A 34 14.98 -8.75 8.04
CA ILE A 34 13.98 -9.81 7.84
C ILE A 34 14.16 -10.89 8.90
N GLY A 35 13.17 -10.99 9.80
CA GLY A 35 13.00 -12.04 10.79
C GLY A 35 12.17 -13.22 10.29
N ALA A 36 11.70 -14.06 11.22
CA ALA A 36 10.89 -15.24 10.89
C ALA A 36 9.39 -14.94 10.72
N ASP A 37 8.92 -13.93 11.46
CA ASP A 37 7.52 -13.50 11.58
C ASP A 37 7.39 -11.95 11.61
N GLU A 38 8.50 -11.25 11.39
CA GLU A 38 8.60 -9.80 11.44
C GLU A 38 9.60 -9.30 10.39
N ILE A 39 9.29 -8.19 9.73
CA ILE A 39 10.18 -7.41 8.86
C ILE A 39 10.19 -5.99 9.39
N GLN A 40 11.38 -5.39 9.46
CA GLN A 40 11.55 -3.98 9.80
C GLN A 40 12.25 -3.30 8.63
N ILE A 41 11.66 -2.20 8.17
CA ILE A 41 12.18 -1.32 7.14
C ILE A 41 12.34 0.04 7.81
N GLU A 42 13.55 0.55 7.84
CA GLU A 42 13.86 1.90 8.30
C GLU A 42 14.26 2.70 7.07
N SER A 43 13.56 3.81 6.82
CA SER A 43 13.80 4.70 5.70
C SER A 43 14.18 6.05 6.27
N HIS A 44 15.37 6.54 5.94
CA HIS A 44 15.89 7.82 6.44
C HIS A 44 16.04 8.79 5.27
N GLN A 45 15.57 10.03 5.43
CA GLN A 45 15.80 11.05 4.41
C GLN A 45 17.32 11.27 4.19
N ARG A 46 17.77 11.13 2.94
CA ARG A 46 19.19 11.19 2.58
C ARG A 46 19.73 12.62 2.63
N ASN A 47 18.95 13.55 2.11
CA ASN A 47 19.31 14.95 1.91
C ASN A 47 18.35 15.88 2.65
N GLY A 48 18.85 17.03 3.12
CA GLY A 48 18.05 18.01 3.86
C GLY A 48 18.72 18.48 5.14
N GLU A 49 18.27 19.62 5.66
CA GLU A 49 18.71 20.13 6.98
C GLU A 49 17.94 19.46 8.12
N ASN A 50 16.66 19.13 7.89
CA ASN A 50 15.85 18.33 8.80
C ASN A 50 15.89 16.89 8.30
N LYS A 51 16.16 15.96 9.20
CA LYS A 51 16.11 14.54 8.89
C LYS A 51 14.85 13.98 9.50
N ASP A 52 14.07 13.30 8.68
CA ASP A 52 12.98 12.47 9.15
C ASP A 52 13.20 11.00 8.82
N GLU A 53 12.53 10.16 9.61
CA GLU A 53 12.59 8.71 9.57
C GLU A 53 11.18 8.17 9.41
N ILE A 54 11.04 7.19 8.52
CA ILE A 54 9.82 6.40 8.35
C ILE A 54 10.19 4.97 8.64
N GLN A 55 9.52 4.35 9.60
CA GLN A 55 9.66 2.94 9.90
C GLN A 55 8.42 2.19 9.45
N LEU A 56 8.60 1.14 8.65
CA LEU A 56 7.56 0.15 8.36
C LEU A 56 7.89 -1.14 9.08
N LYS A 57 7.01 -1.54 9.98
CA LYS A 57 7.10 -2.79 10.72
C LYS A 57 6.00 -3.73 10.27
N ILE A 58 6.38 -4.80 9.58
CA ILE A 58 5.45 -5.79 9.03
C ILE A 58 5.50 -7.05 9.89
N GLN A 59 4.39 -7.42 10.51
CA GLN A 59 4.25 -8.64 11.29
C GLN A 59 3.29 -9.61 10.59
N TYR A 60 3.63 -10.89 10.52
CA TYR A 60 2.79 -11.91 9.85
C TYR A 60 2.74 -13.18 10.71
N ASN A 61 1.65 -13.30 11.47
CA ASN A 61 1.56 -14.27 12.57
C ASN A 61 0.18 -14.98 12.64
N LEU A 62 -0.32 -15.31 13.83
CA LEU A 62 -1.62 -15.98 13.96
C LEU A 62 -2.83 -15.03 13.84
N GLU A 63 -2.60 -13.71 13.92
CA GLU A 63 -3.63 -12.68 13.92
C GLU A 63 -3.90 -12.13 12.51
N GLY A 64 -2.86 -12.09 11.67
CA GLY A 64 -2.97 -11.56 10.31
C GLY A 64 -1.63 -11.15 9.73
N ILE A 65 -1.68 -10.27 8.74
CA ILE A 65 -0.55 -9.42 8.34
C ILE A 65 -0.82 -8.01 8.86
N SER A 66 -0.02 -7.54 9.80
CA SER A 66 -0.01 -6.17 10.30
C SER A 66 1.12 -5.38 9.65
N ILE A 67 0.83 -4.13 9.28
CA ILE A 67 1.78 -3.16 8.76
C ILE A 67 1.62 -1.91 9.61
N LYS A 68 2.56 -1.73 10.52
CA LYS A 68 2.68 -0.52 11.34
C LYS A 68 3.62 0.46 10.66
N VAL A 69 3.18 1.72 10.56
CA VAL A 69 3.93 2.84 10.04
C VAL A 69 4.21 3.80 11.20
N SER A 70 5.47 4.14 11.40
CA SER A 70 5.90 5.15 12.37
C SER A 70 6.69 6.25 11.63
N TYR A 71 6.44 7.50 11.99
CA TYR A 71 7.16 8.67 11.48
C TYR A 71 7.76 9.45 12.63
N GLU A 72 9.04 9.79 12.52
CA GLU A 72 9.75 10.64 13.47
C GLU A 72 10.48 11.75 12.71
N SER A 73 10.38 12.98 13.22
CA SER A 73 11.16 14.11 12.69
C SER A 73 11.59 15.05 13.81
N GLU A 74 12.88 15.40 13.80
CA GLU A 74 13.46 16.38 14.71
C GLU A 74 13.83 17.66 13.96
N PHE A 75 13.27 18.78 14.41
CA PHE A 75 13.63 20.11 13.93
C PHE A 75 14.39 20.87 15.01
N GLU A 76 15.68 21.11 14.78
CA GLU A 76 16.49 22.01 15.61
C GLU A 76 16.55 23.40 14.97
N THR A 77 15.84 24.37 15.56
CA THR A 77 16.12 25.80 15.32
C THR A 77 16.92 26.37 16.49
N GLU A 78 17.63 27.50 16.31
CA GLU A 78 18.48 28.14 17.34
C GLU A 78 17.80 28.38 18.71
N SER A 79 16.49 28.16 18.84
CA SER A 79 15.73 28.39 20.07
C SER A 79 14.61 27.38 20.39
N ILE A 80 14.31 26.41 19.51
CA ILE A 80 13.22 25.44 19.69
C ILE A 80 13.62 24.11 19.04
N GLU A 81 13.61 23.04 19.83
CA GLU A 81 13.58 21.64 19.40
C GLU A 81 12.12 21.22 19.27
N THR A 82 11.69 20.78 18.08
CA THR A 82 10.34 20.22 17.88
C THR A 82 10.47 18.79 17.38
N GLU A 83 9.81 17.88 18.09
CA GLU A 83 9.72 16.45 17.76
C GLU A 83 8.30 16.14 17.30
N PHE A 84 8.22 15.49 16.15
CA PHE A 84 6.99 15.01 15.53
C PHE A 84 7.01 13.49 15.57
N GLU A 85 5.94 12.88 16.07
CA GLU A 85 5.75 11.44 16.13
C GLU A 85 4.33 11.16 15.64
N LEU A 86 4.21 10.19 14.74
CA LEU A 86 2.95 9.62 14.29
C LEU A 86 3.11 8.12 14.17
N GLU A 87 2.15 7.37 14.70
CA GLU A 87 2.11 5.91 14.57
C GLU A 87 0.70 5.45 14.21
N PHE A 88 0.59 4.60 13.19
CA PHE A 88 -0.63 3.92 12.83
C PHE A 88 -0.35 2.53 12.25
N GLU A 89 -1.37 1.68 12.19
CA GLU A 89 -1.26 0.28 11.85
C GLU A 89 -2.49 -0.19 11.07
N VAL A 90 -2.22 -0.93 10.00
CA VAL A 90 -3.22 -1.60 9.15
C VAL A 90 -3.00 -3.11 9.24
N GLU A 91 -4.05 -3.85 9.58
CA GLU A 91 -3.97 -5.31 9.75
C GLU A 91 -5.00 -6.06 8.89
N PHE A 92 -4.52 -6.91 7.99
CA PHE A 92 -5.33 -7.83 7.19
C PHE A 92 -5.53 -9.14 7.96
N GLN A 93 -6.75 -9.40 8.45
CA GLN A 93 -6.99 -10.51 9.38
C GLN A 93 -7.62 -11.74 8.74
N LYS A 94 -8.68 -11.55 7.94
CA LYS A 94 -9.50 -12.66 7.46
C LYS A 94 -10.32 -12.31 6.23
N LEU A 95 -10.68 -13.34 5.48
CA LEU A 95 -11.68 -13.29 4.42
C LEU A 95 -13.01 -13.82 4.95
N ILE A 96 -14.10 -13.13 4.62
CA ILE A 96 -15.47 -13.49 4.96
C ILE A 96 -16.21 -13.84 3.67
N GLU A 97 -16.74 -15.05 3.58
CA GLU A 97 -17.67 -15.43 2.51
C GLU A 97 -19.11 -15.14 2.96
N PHE A 98 -19.85 -14.41 2.14
CA PHE A 98 -21.23 -14.03 2.44
C PHE A 98 -22.12 -14.06 1.19
N ILE A 99 -23.43 -14.15 1.38
CA ILE A 99 -24.43 -13.89 0.34
C ILE A 99 -25.05 -12.53 0.65
N ASP A 100 -24.91 -11.63 -0.30
CA ASP A 100 -25.55 -10.31 -0.33
C ASP A 100 -27.05 -10.49 -0.62
N ILE A 101 -27.88 -10.23 0.40
CA ILE A 101 -29.34 -10.45 0.31
C ILE A 101 -30.07 -9.20 -0.14
N ASP A 102 -29.54 -8.01 0.15
CA ASP A 102 -30.18 -6.75 -0.21
C ASP A 102 -29.72 -6.18 -1.57
N GLY A 103 -28.64 -6.74 -2.12
CA GLY A 103 -28.09 -6.43 -3.43
C GLY A 103 -27.18 -5.20 -3.45
N ASN A 104 -26.68 -4.75 -2.29
CA ASN A 104 -25.84 -3.56 -2.18
C ASN A 104 -24.35 -3.83 -2.44
N GLY A 105 -23.94 -5.10 -2.57
CA GLY A 105 -22.57 -5.53 -2.84
C GLY A 105 -21.62 -5.53 -1.63
N MET A 106 -22.09 -5.15 -0.45
CA MET A 106 -21.32 -5.03 0.80
C MET A 106 -21.78 -6.05 1.83
N TYR A 107 -20.85 -6.59 2.62
CA TYR A 107 -21.20 -7.40 3.77
C TYR A 107 -21.61 -6.51 4.93
N ASP A 108 -22.87 -6.61 5.34
CA ASP A 108 -23.37 -5.99 6.57
C ASP A 108 -23.85 -7.08 7.55
N LYS A 109 -23.11 -7.22 8.65
CA LYS A 109 -23.38 -8.19 9.73
C LYS A 109 -24.69 -7.92 10.48
N ASP A 110 -25.11 -6.66 10.55
CA ASP A 110 -26.34 -6.25 11.23
C ASP A 110 -27.57 -6.25 10.28
N SER A 111 -27.32 -6.37 8.97
CA SER A 111 -28.36 -6.53 7.95
C SER A 111 -28.86 -7.99 7.82
N ASN A 112 -29.60 -8.27 6.73
CA ASN A 112 -30.09 -9.62 6.40
C ASN A 112 -29.07 -10.46 5.61
N ASP A 113 -27.84 -9.98 5.39
CA ASP A 113 -26.83 -10.75 4.68
C ASP A 113 -26.52 -12.07 5.36
N GLN A 114 -26.28 -13.09 4.55
CA GLN A 114 -26.02 -14.42 5.07
C GLN A 114 -24.51 -14.67 5.11
N PHE A 115 -23.94 -14.67 6.32
CA PHE A 115 -22.62 -15.22 6.57
C PHE A 115 -22.55 -16.70 6.18
N ILE A 116 -21.50 -17.10 5.46
CA ILE A 116 -21.26 -18.48 5.02
C ILE A 116 -20.08 -19.09 5.77
N GLN A 117 -18.91 -18.48 5.69
CA GLN A 117 -17.69 -18.92 6.38
C GLN A 117 -16.68 -17.78 6.51
N GLU A 118 -15.67 -17.97 7.37
CA GLU A 118 -14.50 -17.11 7.44
C GLU A 118 -13.22 -17.95 7.28
N VAL A 119 -12.20 -17.35 6.66
CA VAL A 119 -10.86 -17.93 6.49
C VAL A 119 -9.86 -16.95 7.10
N LEU A 120 -9.20 -17.39 8.18
CA LEU A 120 -8.20 -16.59 8.88
C LEU A 120 -6.87 -16.56 8.10
N LEU A 121 -6.22 -15.41 8.06
CA LEU A 121 -4.90 -15.22 7.47
C LEU A 121 -3.81 -15.47 8.52
N ASN A 122 -3.72 -16.71 9.02
CA ASN A 122 -2.96 -17.02 10.25
C ASN A 122 -1.79 -17.99 10.08
N SER A 123 -1.39 -18.27 8.84
CA SER A 123 -0.30 -19.20 8.55
C SER A 123 0.41 -18.79 7.28
N PHE A 124 1.71 -18.52 7.37
CA PHE A 124 2.49 -17.93 6.28
C PHE A 124 3.65 -18.81 5.84
N GLN A 125 3.99 -18.73 4.55
CA GLN A 125 5.26 -19.25 4.04
C GLN A 125 6.41 -18.32 4.43
N PRO A 126 7.68 -18.79 4.35
CA PRO A 126 8.82 -17.90 4.48
C PRO A 126 8.77 -16.76 3.45
N VAL A 127 9.04 -15.54 3.90
CA VAL A 127 9.03 -14.33 3.08
C VAL A 127 10.03 -14.45 1.94
N ASN A 128 9.62 -14.01 0.75
CA ASN A 128 10.50 -13.85 -0.39
C ASN A 128 10.82 -12.36 -0.57
N TYR A 129 12.11 -12.03 -0.66
CA TYR A 129 12.60 -10.67 -0.83
C TYR A 129 13.48 -10.59 -2.07
N THR A 130 13.20 -9.59 -2.90
CA THR A 130 13.99 -9.29 -4.10
C THR A 130 14.13 -7.78 -4.26
N THR A 131 15.13 -7.38 -5.04
CA THR A 131 15.36 -5.98 -5.40
C THR A 131 15.50 -5.82 -6.89
N GLN A 132 15.18 -4.63 -7.38
CA GLN A 132 15.43 -4.19 -8.74
C GLN A 132 16.12 -2.82 -8.70
N ALA A 133 17.26 -2.70 -9.37
CA ALA A 133 17.87 -1.38 -9.57
C ALA A 133 17.03 -0.56 -10.55
N LEU A 134 16.65 0.65 -10.16
CA LEU A 134 15.96 1.62 -11.02
C LEU A 134 16.98 2.53 -11.71
N SER A 135 17.91 3.09 -10.92
CA SER A 135 19.01 3.93 -11.37
C SER A 135 20.36 3.43 -10.83
N LEU A 136 21.40 4.28 -10.83
CA LEU A 136 22.73 3.91 -10.35
C LEU A 136 22.79 3.71 -8.83
N ASP A 137 21.93 4.38 -8.08
CA ASP A 137 21.95 4.45 -6.63
C ASP A 137 20.54 4.37 -6.00
N THR A 138 19.58 3.86 -6.77
CA THR A 138 18.19 3.65 -6.33
C THR A 138 17.73 2.23 -6.58
N THR A 139 17.06 1.70 -5.56
CA THR A 139 16.54 0.35 -5.51
C THR A 139 15.03 0.36 -5.26
N LEU A 140 14.29 -0.38 -6.10
CA LEU A 140 12.96 -0.86 -5.79
C LEU A 140 13.08 -2.15 -4.97
N HIS A 141 12.45 -2.16 -3.81
CA HIS A 141 12.39 -3.32 -2.93
C HIS A 141 11.04 -4.01 -3.08
N TYR A 142 11.05 -5.35 -3.09
CA TYR A 142 9.85 -6.15 -3.28
C TYR A 142 9.82 -7.35 -2.34
N LEU A 143 8.79 -7.42 -1.52
CA LEU A 143 8.51 -8.49 -0.55
C LEU A 143 7.23 -9.23 -0.94
N ILE A 144 7.23 -10.55 -0.73
CA ILE A 144 6.04 -11.39 -0.88
C ILE A 144 5.78 -12.12 0.44
N ILE A 145 4.58 -11.91 0.98
CA ILE A 145 4.05 -12.63 2.15
C ILE A 145 2.80 -13.37 1.70
N ASN A 146 2.83 -14.70 1.66
CA ASN A 146 1.67 -15.49 1.26
C ASN A 146 1.27 -16.53 2.31
N THR A 147 -0.02 -16.78 2.40
CA THR A 147 -0.55 -17.80 3.31
C THR A 147 -0.15 -19.20 2.84
N THR A 148 -0.05 -20.15 3.78
CA THR A 148 0.41 -21.51 3.46
C THR A 148 -0.55 -22.29 2.57
N ASP A 149 -1.84 -21.95 2.60
CA ASP A 149 -2.88 -22.47 1.70
C ASP A 149 -2.90 -21.78 0.33
N GLY A 150 -2.14 -20.68 0.15
CA GLY A 150 -2.06 -19.91 -1.09
C GLY A 150 -3.34 -19.14 -1.41
N ILE A 151 -4.19 -18.88 -0.42
CA ILE A 151 -5.43 -18.12 -0.60
C ILE A 151 -5.16 -16.62 -0.69
N PHE A 152 -4.21 -16.12 0.10
CA PHE A 152 -3.91 -14.70 0.21
C PHE A 152 -2.41 -14.44 0.04
N THR A 153 -2.07 -13.43 -0.74
CA THR A 153 -0.70 -12.92 -0.89
C THR A 153 -0.70 -11.40 -0.79
N ALA A 154 0.22 -10.85 -0.01
CA ALA A 154 0.57 -9.44 -0.01
C ALA A 154 1.90 -9.24 -0.75
N HIS A 155 1.86 -8.41 -1.78
CA HIS A 155 3.00 -7.95 -2.58
C HIS A 155 3.38 -6.55 -2.14
N ILE A 156 4.46 -6.41 -1.38
CA ILE A 156 4.81 -5.14 -0.76
C ILE A 156 5.99 -4.52 -1.50
N TYR A 157 5.79 -3.29 -1.97
CA TYR A 157 6.77 -2.49 -2.70
C TYR A 157 7.09 -1.22 -1.93
N PHE A 158 8.37 -0.87 -1.88
CA PHE A 158 8.88 0.38 -1.30
C PHE A 158 10.17 0.75 -2.02
N VAL A 159 10.49 2.03 -2.08
CA VAL A 159 11.48 2.57 -3.01
C VAL A 159 12.28 3.71 -2.38
N GLU A 160 13.52 3.89 -2.84
CA GLU A 160 14.45 4.92 -2.36
C GLU A 160 14.19 6.32 -2.98
N GLU A 161 13.58 6.38 -4.17
CA GLU A 161 13.19 7.60 -4.92
C GLU A 161 11.81 7.41 -5.58
N PHE A 162 11.28 8.39 -6.31
CA PHE A 162 9.98 8.20 -6.97
C PHE A 162 10.10 7.08 -8.01
N ALA A 163 9.06 6.26 -8.15
CA ALA A 163 9.09 5.18 -9.13
C ALA A 163 7.70 4.66 -9.48
N TYR A 164 7.52 4.30 -10.75
CA TYR A 164 6.32 3.57 -11.15
C TYR A 164 6.39 2.09 -10.76
N VAL A 165 5.37 1.64 -10.02
CA VAL A 165 5.05 0.23 -9.83
C VAL A 165 3.74 -0.05 -10.54
N GLY A 166 3.83 -0.53 -11.78
CA GLY A 166 2.66 -0.69 -12.65
C GLY A 166 2.18 0.66 -13.18
N GLU A 167 0.96 1.05 -12.81
CA GLU A 167 0.34 2.34 -13.19
C GLU A 167 0.33 3.34 -12.03
N THR A 168 0.88 2.97 -10.86
CA THR A 168 0.94 3.82 -9.67
C THR A 168 2.34 4.41 -9.52
N LEU A 169 2.43 5.73 -9.37
CA LEU A 169 3.67 6.35 -8.90
C LEU A 169 3.76 6.13 -7.38
N LEU A 170 4.86 5.52 -6.95
CA LEU A 170 5.14 5.28 -5.54
C LEU A 170 6.16 6.31 -5.06
N THR A 171 5.83 7.02 -3.99
CA THR A 171 6.77 7.97 -3.37
C THR A 171 7.67 7.27 -2.35
N PRO A 172 8.85 7.82 -2.03
CA PRO A 172 9.76 7.24 -1.02
C PRO A 172 9.20 7.19 0.41
N SER A 173 8.10 7.91 0.68
CA SER A 173 7.41 7.93 1.97
C SER A 173 6.24 6.96 2.06
N GLN A 174 6.03 6.15 1.02
CA GLN A 174 4.91 5.23 0.90
C GLN A 174 5.38 3.81 0.59
N ALA A 175 4.52 2.84 0.93
CA ALA A 175 4.61 1.47 0.49
C ALA A 175 3.30 1.05 -0.18
N LYS A 176 3.42 0.41 -1.35
CA LYS A 176 2.30 -0.22 -2.07
C LYS A 176 2.16 -1.67 -1.63
N ILE A 177 0.94 -2.12 -1.39
CA ILE A 177 0.61 -3.45 -0.87
C ILE A 177 -0.40 -4.09 -1.82
N ASP A 178 0.05 -4.79 -2.85
CA ASP A 178 -0.93 -5.45 -3.72
C ASP A 178 -1.43 -6.73 -3.08
N ILE A 179 -2.75 -6.80 -2.93
CA ILE A 179 -3.48 -7.92 -2.36
C ILE A 179 -3.89 -8.84 -3.49
N GLU A 180 -3.39 -10.08 -3.47
CA GLU A 180 -3.84 -11.16 -4.33
C GLU A 180 -4.67 -12.17 -3.52
N ILE A 181 -5.94 -12.33 -3.87
CA ILE A 181 -6.79 -13.42 -3.38
C ILE A 181 -6.97 -14.43 -4.52
N SER A 182 -6.43 -15.63 -4.32
CA SER A 182 -6.39 -16.69 -5.33
C SER A 182 -6.90 -18.00 -4.74
N ASN A 183 -7.45 -18.89 -5.57
CA ASN A 183 -7.84 -20.25 -5.15
C ASN A 183 -8.82 -20.34 -3.96
N PHE A 184 -9.57 -19.29 -3.64
CA PHE A 184 -10.59 -19.33 -2.59
C PHE A 184 -11.68 -20.35 -2.94
N ILE A 185 -11.97 -21.27 -2.02
CA ILE A 185 -12.99 -22.31 -2.22
C ILE A 185 -14.32 -21.84 -1.64
N TYR A 186 -15.13 -21.21 -2.48
CA TYR A 186 -16.48 -20.79 -2.12
C TYR A 186 -17.36 -21.99 -1.79
N SER A 187 -18.09 -21.88 -0.68
CA SER A 187 -19.07 -22.88 -0.25
C SER A 187 -20.42 -22.72 -0.94
N ASP A 188 -20.77 -21.50 -1.38
CA ASP A 188 -21.99 -21.21 -2.13
C ASP A 188 -21.67 -20.66 -3.53
N PRO A 189 -22.44 -20.97 -4.59
CA PRO A 189 -22.21 -20.40 -5.93
C PRO A 189 -22.63 -18.94 -6.09
N SER A 190 -23.44 -18.39 -5.17
CA SER A 190 -23.94 -17.02 -5.19
C SER A 190 -23.24 -16.09 -4.19
N SER A 191 -22.28 -16.60 -3.43
CA SER A 191 -21.52 -15.82 -2.45
C SER A 191 -20.41 -14.98 -3.06
N GLN A 192 -20.00 -13.98 -2.28
CA GLN A 192 -18.95 -12.98 -2.51
C GLN A 192 -17.96 -12.96 -1.33
N LEU A 193 -16.91 -12.13 -1.42
CA LEU A 193 -15.88 -12.01 -0.38
C LEU A 193 -15.84 -10.61 0.21
N ALA A 194 -15.64 -10.53 1.52
CA ALA A 194 -15.18 -9.32 2.19
C ALA A 194 -13.82 -9.58 2.86
N LEU A 195 -12.86 -8.68 2.70
CA LEU A 195 -11.60 -8.68 3.45
C LEU A 195 -11.76 -7.79 4.68
N TYR A 196 -11.51 -8.37 5.84
CA TYR A 196 -11.52 -7.66 7.12
C TYR A 196 -10.17 -6.99 7.36
N VAL A 197 -10.21 -5.66 7.43
CA VAL A 197 -9.06 -4.81 7.72
C VAL A 197 -9.28 -4.13 9.05
N LYS A 198 -8.34 -4.28 9.97
CA LYS A 198 -8.34 -3.62 11.27
C LYS A 198 -7.36 -2.46 11.25
N LEU A 199 -7.71 -1.40 11.95
CA LEU A 199 -7.02 -0.13 11.96
C LEU A 199 -6.77 0.29 13.40
N ASN A 200 -5.52 0.64 13.68
CA ASN A 200 -5.08 1.10 14.97
C ASN A 200 -4.20 2.35 14.78
N SER A 201 -4.32 3.35 15.64
CA SER A 201 -3.60 4.62 15.55
C SER A 201 -3.60 5.30 16.91
N GLU A 202 -2.54 6.02 17.24
CA GLU A 202 -2.50 6.84 18.45
C GLU A 202 -3.43 8.07 18.35
N SER A 203 -3.66 8.54 17.13
CA SER A 203 -4.60 9.62 16.81
C SER A 203 -5.89 9.06 16.20
N GLU A 204 -7.02 9.75 16.39
CA GLU A 204 -8.30 9.33 15.79
C GLU A 204 -8.21 9.48 14.27
N TYR A 205 -8.60 8.43 13.54
CA TYR A 205 -8.80 8.53 12.09
C TYR A 205 -9.98 9.44 11.77
N GLU A 206 -9.95 10.09 10.61
CA GLU A 206 -11.13 10.77 10.10
C GLU A 206 -12.28 9.77 9.89
N HIS A 207 -13.48 10.14 10.33
CA HIS A 207 -14.65 9.24 10.29
C HIS A 207 -15.25 9.06 8.89
N GLU A 208 -14.88 9.91 7.93
CA GLU A 208 -15.35 9.86 6.55
C GLU A 208 -14.24 9.32 5.65
N ILE A 209 -14.62 8.52 4.65
CA ILE A 209 -13.69 8.09 3.61
C ILE A 209 -13.38 9.32 2.76
N ASP A 210 -12.10 9.53 2.52
CA ASP A 210 -11.61 10.51 1.56
C ASP A 210 -11.76 9.93 0.15
N HIS A 211 -12.44 10.69 -0.72
CA HIS A 211 -12.75 10.34 -2.10
C HIS A 211 -11.94 11.17 -3.12
N GLU A 212 -11.01 12.00 -2.64
CA GLU A 212 -10.09 12.79 -3.46
C GLU A 212 -8.76 12.89 -2.70
N THR A 213 -7.92 11.84 -2.81
CA THR A 213 -6.71 11.72 -1.96
C THR A 213 -5.61 12.70 -2.38
N ASP A 214 -4.68 13.02 -1.47
CA ASP A 214 -3.51 13.86 -1.77
C ASP A 214 -2.74 13.38 -3.02
N ASP A 215 -2.60 12.07 -3.20
CA ASP A 215 -1.93 11.49 -4.37
C ASP A 215 -2.73 11.71 -5.68
N GLU A 216 -4.06 11.82 -5.64
CA GLU A 216 -4.86 12.21 -6.80
C GLU A 216 -4.76 13.70 -7.10
N GLU A 217 -4.76 14.55 -6.06
CA GLU A 217 -4.56 16.00 -6.20
C GLU A 217 -3.19 16.32 -6.82
N ASP A 218 -2.15 15.57 -6.42
CA ASP A 218 -0.79 15.70 -6.94
C ASP A 218 -0.57 14.98 -8.29
N GLY A 219 -1.53 14.16 -8.73
CA GLY A 219 -1.48 13.45 -10.01
C GLY A 219 -0.60 12.19 -10.01
N TYR A 220 -0.32 11.63 -8.83
CA TYR A 220 0.41 10.38 -8.60
C TYR A 220 -0.51 9.14 -8.64
N ALA A 221 -1.81 9.34 -8.42
CA ALA A 221 -2.84 8.30 -8.48
C ALA A 221 -4.12 8.79 -9.20
N THR A 222 -5.06 7.86 -9.39
CA THR A 222 -6.39 8.08 -9.99
C THR A 222 -7.36 7.01 -9.49
N ASP A 223 -8.63 7.36 -9.32
CA ASP A 223 -9.69 6.50 -8.79
C ASP A 223 -9.25 5.85 -7.47
N GLU A 224 -8.85 6.69 -6.50
CA GLU A 224 -8.32 6.28 -5.20
C GLU A 224 -9.19 6.82 -4.06
N ASP A 225 -9.57 5.92 -3.15
CA ASP A 225 -10.23 6.26 -1.90
C ASP A 225 -9.23 6.06 -0.75
N GLY A 226 -9.47 6.69 0.40
CA GLY A 226 -8.60 6.47 1.54
C GLY A 226 -9.16 6.89 2.89
N ILE A 227 -8.37 6.60 3.90
CA ILE A 227 -8.49 7.21 5.22
C ILE A 227 -7.13 7.75 5.63
N HIS A 228 -7.16 8.75 6.50
CA HIS A 228 -5.94 9.29 7.07
C HIS A 228 -6.11 9.61 8.56
N THR A 229 -4.97 9.76 9.22
CA THR A 229 -4.83 10.20 10.60
C THR A 229 -3.82 11.34 10.62
N GLU A 230 -4.11 12.43 11.32
CA GLU A 230 -3.24 13.61 11.32
C GLU A 230 -2.68 13.87 12.72
N SER A 231 -1.37 14.09 12.80
CA SER A 231 -0.70 14.58 14.00
C SER A 231 0.24 15.73 13.64
N LYS A 232 -0.06 16.92 14.16
CA LYS A 232 0.80 18.11 14.06
C LYS A 232 1.22 18.47 12.61
N GLY A 233 0.35 18.28 11.62
CA GLY A 233 0.61 18.63 10.21
C GLY A 233 1.30 17.53 9.38
N VAL A 234 1.43 16.32 9.96
CA VAL A 234 1.85 15.11 9.26
C VAL A 234 0.67 14.15 9.22
N SER A 235 0.38 13.61 8.05
CA SER A 235 -0.72 12.68 7.81
C SER A 235 -0.19 11.28 7.55
N GLY A 236 -0.73 10.31 8.27
CA GLY A 236 -0.56 8.88 7.99
C GLY A 236 -1.72 8.44 7.13
N ILE A 237 -1.43 7.78 6.01
CA ILE A 237 -2.44 7.43 5.02
C ILE A 237 -2.59 5.91 4.89
N PHE A 238 -3.81 5.47 4.66
CA PHE A 238 -4.13 4.15 4.10
C PHE A 238 -5.12 4.37 2.97
N THR A 239 -4.64 4.22 1.72
CA THR A 239 -5.44 4.48 0.51
C THR A 239 -5.53 3.23 -0.36
N TRP A 240 -6.47 3.21 -1.29
CA TRP A 240 -6.70 2.07 -2.17
C TRP A 240 -7.41 2.48 -3.45
N LYS A 241 -7.18 1.72 -4.52
CA LYS A 241 -7.95 1.89 -5.76
C LYS A 241 -9.43 1.58 -5.52
N GLU A 242 -10.32 2.38 -6.07
CA GLU A 242 -11.77 2.09 -6.08
C GLU A 242 -12.12 0.78 -6.81
N ASN A 243 -11.17 0.23 -7.58
CA ASN A 243 -11.35 -0.92 -8.44
C ASN A 243 -10.29 -2.01 -8.21
N ALA A 244 -10.71 -3.27 -8.38
CA ALA A 244 -9.87 -4.45 -8.39
C ALA A 244 -9.99 -5.22 -9.71
N SER A 245 -8.95 -5.95 -10.08
CA SER A 245 -9.01 -6.92 -11.18
C SER A 245 -9.57 -8.25 -10.68
N VAL A 246 -10.81 -8.57 -11.08
CA VAL A 246 -11.50 -9.83 -10.75
C VAL A 246 -11.55 -10.71 -12.00
N ASP A 247 -10.81 -11.82 -11.98
CA ASP A 247 -10.64 -12.73 -13.12
C ASP A 247 -10.17 -12.01 -14.41
N GLY A 248 -9.35 -10.97 -14.25
CA GLY A 248 -8.83 -10.13 -15.35
C GLY A 248 -9.81 -9.07 -15.86
N VAL A 249 -10.92 -8.83 -15.15
CA VAL A 249 -11.90 -7.78 -15.46
C VAL A 249 -11.92 -6.78 -14.31
N VAL A 250 -11.79 -5.49 -14.63
CA VAL A 250 -11.90 -4.40 -13.65
C VAL A 250 -13.32 -4.38 -13.06
N ARG A 251 -13.40 -4.34 -11.72
CA ARG A 251 -14.63 -4.29 -10.94
C ARG A 251 -14.46 -3.35 -9.76
N ASP A 252 -15.53 -2.63 -9.45
CA ASP A 252 -15.64 -1.80 -8.27
C ASP A 252 -15.41 -2.63 -6.99
N VAL A 253 -14.65 -2.06 -6.06
CA VAL A 253 -14.45 -2.55 -4.69
C VAL A 253 -15.27 -1.65 -3.79
N LEU A 254 -16.20 -2.23 -3.04
CA LEU A 254 -17.03 -1.46 -2.12
C LEU A 254 -16.43 -1.54 -0.72
N VAL A 255 -16.05 -0.41 -0.16
CA VAL A 255 -15.51 -0.33 1.20
C VAL A 255 -16.60 0.12 2.17
N SER A 256 -16.74 -0.59 3.29
CA SER A 256 -17.68 -0.18 4.35
C SER A 256 -17.27 1.16 4.94
N SER A 257 -18.20 1.88 5.55
CA SER A 257 -17.84 2.97 6.46
C SER A 257 -16.96 2.45 7.60
N LEU A 258 -16.15 3.35 8.17
CA LEU A 258 -15.33 3.07 9.33
C LEU A 258 -16.22 2.71 10.52
N ASP A 259 -15.99 1.53 11.10
CA ASP A 259 -16.76 1.01 12.22
C ASP A 259 -15.82 0.54 13.34
N VAL A 260 -16.36 0.32 14.53
CA VAL A 260 -15.61 -0.20 15.66
C VAL A 260 -15.28 -1.67 15.44
N ASP A 261 -14.07 -2.09 15.77
CA ASP A 261 -13.64 -3.49 15.65
C ASP A 261 -14.56 -4.44 16.45
N ASP A 262 -14.78 -5.65 15.91
CA ASP A 262 -15.69 -6.64 16.49
C ASP A 262 -15.23 -7.16 17.88
N ILE A 263 -13.94 -7.02 18.22
CA ILE A 263 -13.31 -7.58 19.41
C ILE A 263 -12.82 -6.46 20.35
N ASN A 264 -12.21 -5.41 19.82
CA ASN A 264 -11.65 -4.31 20.58
C ASN A 264 -12.35 -2.97 20.28
N GLU A 265 -13.13 -2.47 21.23
CA GLU A 265 -13.89 -1.21 21.08
C GLU A 265 -13.03 0.04 20.89
N THR A 266 -11.71 -0.04 21.13
CA THR A 266 -10.77 1.09 20.90
C THR A 266 -10.15 1.09 19.52
N GLU A 267 -10.41 0.07 18.72
CA GLU A 267 -9.86 -0.08 17.39
C GLU A 267 -10.97 0.03 16.34
N GLN A 268 -10.59 0.32 15.12
CA GLN A 268 -11.51 0.50 14.01
C GLN A 268 -11.33 -0.61 12.98
N LYS A 269 -12.33 -0.79 12.13
CA LYS A 269 -12.32 -1.76 11.05
C LYS A 269 -12.92 -1.19 9.77
N LEU A 270 -12.46 -1.74 8.65
CA LEU A 270 -13.03 -1.61 7.32
C LEU A 270 -13.25 -2.99 6.71
N LEU A 271 -14.27 -3.10 5.86
CA LEU A 271 -14.54 -4.28 5.05
C LEU A 271 -14.39 -3.91 3.58
N PHE A 272 -13.44 -4.53 2.90
CA PHE A 272 -13.28 -4.42 1.45
C PHE A 272 -14.08 -5.52 0.79
N ASN A 273 -15.14 -5.16 0.08
CA ASN A 273 -16.07 -6.11 -0.51
C ASN A 273 -15.76 -6.29 -2.00
N TYR A 274 -15.53 -7.54 -2.38
CA TYR A 274 -15.15 -7.94 -3.72
C TYR A 274 -16.25 -8.78 -4.36
N PRO A 275 -16.60 -8.51 -5.63
CA PRO A 275 -17.37 -9.44 -6.42
C PRO A 275 -16.70 -10.81 -6.47
N ARG A 276 -17.52 -11.86 -6.62
CA ARG A 276 -17.02 -13.23 -6.75
C ARG A 276 -16.02 -13.36 -7.89
N GLY A 277 -14.82 -13.86 -7.58
CA GLY A 277 -13.78 -14.21 -8.55
C GLY A 277 -12.92 -15.39 -8.11
N SER A 278 -12.26 -16.03 -9.07
CA SER A 278 -11.24 -17.06 -8.80
C SER A 278 -9.85 -16.48 -8.53
N HIS A 279 -9.62 -15.26 -9.01
CA HIS A 279 -8.43 -14.46 -8.79
C HIS A 279 -8.84 -12.99 -8.66
N ILE A 280 -8.49 -12.34 -7.55
CA ILE A 280 -8.76 -10.93 -7.26
C ILE A 280 -7.41 -10.27 -6.97
N TYR A 281 -7.15 -9.13 -7.61
CA TYR A 281 -5.97 -8.31 -7.39
C TYR A 281 -6.40 -6.87 -7.07
N HIS A 282 -5.90 -6.33 -5.97
CA HIS A 282 -6.27 -5.00 -5.47
C HIS A 282 -5.05 -4.29 -4.87
N ASP A 283 -5.04 -2.96 -4.90
CA ASP A 283 -3.81 -2.16 -4.93
C ASP A 283 -3.74 -1.09 -3.82
N PRO A 284 -3.88 -1.43 -2.52
CA PRO A 284 -3.74 -0.43 -1.45
C PRO A 284 -2.31 0.11 -1.27
N LYS A 285 -2.22 1.26 -0.61
CA LYS A 285 -0.99 1.92 -0.16
C LYS A 285 -1.09 2.31 1.31
N VAL A 286 0.05 2.33 1.98
CA VAL A 286 0.23 2.96 3.29
C VAL A 286 1.43 3.88 3.26
N GLY A 287 1.42 4.95 4.05
CA GLY A 287 2.59 5.82 4.11
C GLY A 287 2.36 7.10 4.87
N ILE A 288 3.27 8.04 4.64
CA ILE A 288 3.26 9.36 5.25
C ILE A 288 3.15 10.43 4.16
N VAL A 289 2.25 11.37 4.37
CA VAL A 289 2.13 12.61 3.59
C VAL A 289 2.39 13.79 4.52
N VAL A 290 3.26 14.70 4.09
CA VAL A 290 3.60 15.90 4.86
C VAL A 290 2.89 17.08 4.21
N GLY A 291 1.85 17.59 4.89
CA GLY A 291 1.01 18.64 4.34
C GLY A 291 1.73 19.99 4.15
N PRO A 292 1.14 20.93 3.39
CA PRO A 292 1.72 22.24 3.06
C PRO A 292 1.95 23.17 4.27
N GLY A 293 1.58 22.76 5.49
CA GLY A 293 1.89 23.44 6.74
C GLY A 293 3.34 23.27 7.21
N ALA A 294 4.05 22.26 6.72
CA ALA A 294 5.45 21.96 7.05
C ALA A 294 6.40 22.42 5.91
N THR A 295 6.41 23.71 5.60
CA THR A 295 7.44 24.37 4.75
C THR A 295 7.89 23.65 3.47
N SER A 296 7.04 22.88 2.79
CA SER A 296 7.38 22.30 1.49
C SER A 296 6.58 22.98 0.37
N ILE A 297 7.32 23.60 -0.55
CA ILE A 297 6.83 24.17 -1.80
C ILE A 297 6.98 23.09 -2.87
N LEU A 298 6.07 22.12 -2.89
CA LEU A 298 6.07 21.06 -3.89
C LEU A 298 5.64 21.63 -5.26
N PRO A 299 6.37 21.33 -6.35
CA PRO A 299 5.90 21.66 -7.70
C PRO A 299 4.74 20.73 -8.09
N ILE A 300 3.65 21.31 -8.57
CA ILE A 300 2.51 20.58 -9.13
C ILE A 300 2.97 19.85 -10.40
N VAL A 301 3.00 18.52 -10.37
CA VAL A 301 3.33 17.69 -11.54
C VAL A 301 2.07 17.53 -12.39
N PHE A 302 2.03 18.17 -13.57
CA PHE A 302 0.98 17.87 -14.55
C PHE A 302 1.34 16.56 -15.26
N THR A 303 0.94 15.41 -14.70
CA THR A 303 1.08 14.12 -15.38
C THR A 303 0.18 14.13 -16.64
N GLY A 304 0.81 14.32 -17.79
CA GLY A 304 0.11 14.24 -19.07
C GLY A 304 -0.26 12.80 -19.36
N THR A 305 -1.53 12.42 -19.16
CA THR A 305 -2.13 11.09 -19.45
C THR A 305 -1.31 10.21 -20.39
N ILE A 306 -0.43 9.37 -19.84
CA ILE A 306 0.25 8.32 -20.60
C ILE A 306 -0.73 7.16 -20.67
N ILE A 307 -1.39 6.99 -21.82
CA ILE A 307 -2.17 5.79 -22.12
C ILE A 307 -1.17 4.64 -22.29
N SER A 308 -0.85 3.94 -21.20
CA SER A 308 0.00 2.75 -21.22
C SER A 308 -0.84 1.53 -21.62
N MET A 309 -0.37 0.78 -22.61
CA MET A 309 -1.00 -0.47 -23.04
C MET A 309 -0.64 -1.58 -22.05
N ILE A 310 -1.68 -2.15 -21.44
CA ILE A 310 -1.67 -3.39 -20.65
C ILE A 310 -0.70 -4.42 -21.25
N GLY A 311 0.34 -4.73 -20.49
CA GLY A 311 1.28 -5.80 -20.75
C GLY A 311 1.63 -6.52 -19.46
N ILE A 312 0.68 -7.28 -18.90
CA ILE A 312 0.93 -8.16 -17.76
C ILE A 312 2.02 -9.17 -18.16
N ALA A 313 3.25 -8.94 -17.72
CA ALA A 313 4.30 -9.93 -17.74
C ALA A 313 4.28 -10.67 -16.40
N VAL A 314 3.50 -11.75 -16.33
CA VAL A 314 3.60 -12.71 -15.23
C VAL A 314 5.00 -13.33 -15.27
N VAL A 315 5.90 -12.89 -14.39
CA VAL A 315 7.19 -13.53 -14.17
C VAL A 315 6.95 -14.81 -13.36
N VAL A 316 6.64 -15.91 -14.05
CA VAL A 316 6.66 -17.24 -13.45
C VAL A 316 8.12 -17.63 -13.19
N VAL A 317 8.58 -17.45 -11.95
CA VAL A 317 9.87 -17.99 -11.50
C VAL A 317 9.74 -19.52 -11.43
N ALA A 318 10.14 -20.20 -12.51
CA ALA A 318 10.20 -21.66 -12.54
C ALA A 318 11.35 -22.16 -11.66
N VAL A 319 11.04 -22.66 -10.46
CA VAL A 319 11.98 -23.37 -9.58
C VAL A 319 12.37 -24.70 -10.25
N ILE A 320 13.57 -24.75 -10.86
CA ILE A 320 14.14 -25.98 -11.40
C ILE A 320 14.68 -26.83 -10.23
N ILE A 321 13.89 -27.78 -9.76
CA ILE A 321 14.35 -28.85 -8.87
C ILE A 321 15.18 -29.85 -9.68
N ILE A 322 16.51 -29.71 -9.66
CA ILE A 322 17.43 -30.73 -10.20
C ILE A 322 17.47 -31.93 -9.24
N LYS A 323 16.60 -32.90 -9.50
CA LYS A 323 16.63 -34.21 -8.85
C LYS A 323 17.80 -35.05 -9.39
N LYS A 324 18.93 -35.04 -8.68
CA LYS A 324 20.11 -35.87 -8.99
C LYS A 324 19.78 -37.36 -8.80
N ARG A 325 19.55 -38.10 -9.90
CA ARG A 325 19.47 -39.57 -9.90
C ARG A 325 20.87 -40.18 -10.07
N ARG A 326 21.16 -41.17 -9.21
CA ARG A 326 22.36 -42.02 -9.18
C ARG A 326 22.64 -42.71 -10.52
N ILE A 327 23.91 -42.93 -10.81
CA ILE A 327 24.37 -44.02 -11.69
C ILE A 327 25.28 -44.94 -10.84
N ALA A 328 25.19 -46.22 -11.18
CA ALA A 328 25.64 -47.44 -10.50
C ALA A 328 27.10 -47.49 -10.05
#